data_AF-A0A1Y1ZGA7-F1
#
_entry.id   AF-A0A1Y1ZGA7-F1
#
_cell.length_a   1.000
_cell.length_b   1.000
_cell.length_c   1.000
_cell.angle_alpha   90.00
_cell.angle_beta   90.00
_cell.angle_gamma   90.00
#
_symmetry.space_group_name_H-M   'P 1'
#
loop_
_entity.id
_entity.type
_entity.pdbx_description
1 polymer ?
#
loop_
_entity_poly.entity_id
_entity_poly.type
_entity_poly.pdbx_seq_one_letter_code
_entity_poly.pdbx_strand_id
1 'polypeptide(L)'
;MVSSSFSRVFVSFLSVVSVLGQTLNAPPYNPSPFEIIGDINGMTLNPTVNTAGTPPVARGGQLMVNGQAIVIPDNTLVTLPASIAAWSEFFTNPAAPPPALPLPGNITYTAVVQGNRVGDLYIAGTVYFQQVPLQSLGGFVTKIDLTTGHFWIGGKFSSATPATAGFGGMECVLNDPTGVYGRPYTANPLWGVDPENPCIRATTGYPMCIPRTVADDPRCPKKNRPIINGKAATQINFRDPNRVGGLLSNEPDSRAMAPIMVGDSVTVTGQQNGLLFEVTGLIANAGFYTAPNSKPAYLAVEGVNVGVGSTSANVEVGETRAVAFTTDPTTPVEFFFVDVNRCSGAETERSVVVTAPQRAGQIGRVIIRMGKTLIAPPTRNVRFRYTNGVATNLPLLPGMTPGEYTQPIYDFIMPELTTFGANEVPFEFERMRFLADGEGPFELGNPLSAPITPAVRRGQLDPWPGLTKPALVPATCPPLARRAAPKVSKRRAAIEAQLKANGAVSKREAEPTPEALEARQTAANTITITSAVTKTRGNHFDTTVDANINNVNAVLWLTVGSTKETVGAFTMGLLSKTATKAFFESTVQTKGKPTFATVFATVNNVRVGTTVTVPVVA
;
A
#
# COMPACT_ATOMS: atom_id res chain seq x y z
N MET A 1 39.90 -38.80 -98.85
CA MET A 1 39.87 -39.36 -97.48
C MET A 1 39.26 -38.28 -96.59
N VAL A 2 37.97 -38.35 -96.21
CA VAL A 2 37.44 -39.04 -95.00
C VAL A 2 38.23 -38.57 -93.77
N SER A 3 37.71 -37.98 -92.69
CA SER A 3 36.35 -37.70 -92.19
C SER A 3 36.50 -37.02 -90.81
N SER A 4 35.54 -36.14 -90.44
CA SER A 4 34.94 -35.96 -89.08
C SER A 4 35.84 -35.47 -87.91
N SER A 5 35.41 -34.70 -86.90
CA SER A 5 34.09 -34.16 -86.50
C SER A 5 34.20 -33.43 -85.15
N PHE A 6 33.27 -32.49 -84.89
CA PHE A 6 32.75 -32.01 -83.58
C PHE A 6 33.67 -31.16 -82.67
N SER A 7 33.23 -30.13 -81.93
CA SER A 7 31.97 -29.38 -81.88
C SER A 7 32.16 -28.08 -81.06
N ARG A 8 31.32 -27.11 -81.41
CA ARG A 8 31.07 -25.72 -80.99
C ARG A 8 30.90 -25.40 -79.49
N VAL A 9 31.35 -24.17 -79.15
CA VAL A 9 30.65 -23.08 -78.42
C VAL A 9 30.08 -23.37 -77.02
N PHE A 10 30.60 -22.68 -75.98
CA PHE A 10 29.80 -22.15 -74.84
C PHE A 10 30.63 -21.05 -74.12
N VAL A 11 30.41 -19.77 -74.45
CA VAL A 11 29.64 -18.79 -73.65
C VAL A 11 30.50 -17.98 -72.66
N SER A 12 30.79 -16.74 -73.08
CA SER A 12 31.02 -15.58 -72.21
C SER A 12 29.80 -15.37 -71.30
N PHE A 13 29.89 -15.72 -70.02
CA PHE A 13 28.97 -15.27 -68.98
C PHE A 13 29.71 -15.29 -67.63
N LEU A 14 30.70 -14.42 -67.47
CA LEU A 14 31.43 -14.31 -66.22
C LEU A 14 31.82 -12.86 -65.92
N SER A 15 30.82 -12.00 -65.70
CA SER A 15 31.00 -10.71 -64.96
C SER A 15 29.74 -9.84 -64.78
N VAL A 16 28.51 -10.34 -65.01
CA VAL A 16 27.27 -9.61 -64.66
C VAL A 16 26.39 -10.45 -63.74
N VAL A 17 26.93 -10.85 -62.59
CA VAL A 17 26.14 -11.32 -61.44
C VAL A 17 26.79 -10.77 -60.16
N SER A 18 26.72 -9.46 -59.94
CA SER A 18 27.09 -8.85 -58.66
C SER A 18 26.17 -7.71 -58.24
N VAL A 19 24.96 -7.60 -58.80
CA VAL A 19 23.95 -6.57 -58.44
C VAL A 19 22.71 -7.19 -57.78
N LEU A 20 22.85 -8.32 -57.10
CA LEU A 20 21.80 -8.91 -56.26
C LEU A 20 22.23 -9.14 -54.82
N GLY A 21 23.28 -8.46 -54.37
CA GLY A 21 23.46 -8.17 -52.95
C GLY A 21 22.54 -7.02 -52.58
N GLN A 22 21.23 -7.24 -52.49
CA GLN A 22 20.35 -6.27 -51.85
C GLN A 22 20.87 -6.09 -50.42
N THR A 23 21.42 -4.92 -50.15
CA THR A 23 21.73 -4.46 -48.81
C THR A 23 20.42 -4.37 -48.03
N LEU A 24 20.07 -5.43 -47.30
CA LEU A 24 19.04 -5.42 -46.25
C LEU A 24 19.55 -4.58 -45.07
N ASN A 25 19.78 -3.29 -45.29
CA ASN A 25 20.29 -2.36 -44.28
C ASN A 25 19.16 -1.58 -43.59
N ALA A 26 17.91 -2.02 -43.74
CA ALA A 26 16.75 -1.37 -43.14
C ALA A 26 15.73 -2.41 -42.68
N PRO A 27 14.95 -2.12 -41.61
CA PRO A 27 13.83 -2.97 -41.23
C PRO A 27 12.83 -3.09 -42.39
N PRO A 28 12.10 -4.22 -42.50
CA PRO A 28 11.12 -4.42 -43.58
C PRO A 28 10.01 -3.35 -43.60
N TYR A 29 9.70 -2.75 -42.44
CA TYR A 29 8.77 -1.64 -42.28
C TYR A 29 9.10 -0.85 -41.00
N ASN A 30 8.59 0.38 -40.91
CA ASN A 30 8.81 1.30 -39.80
C ASN A 30 7.55 2.17 -39.58
N PRO A 31 7.02 2.28 -38.35
CA PRO A 31 7.45 1.59 -37.14
C PRO A 31 7.06 0.11 -37.12
N SER A 32 7.64 -0.65 -36.19
CA SER A 32 7.25 -2.04 -35.88
C SER A 32 7.03 -2.17 -34.37
N PRO A 33 6.05 -2.96 -33.90
CA PRO A 33 5.83 -3.13 -32.48
C PRO A 33 6.90 -4.01 -31.85
N PHE A 34 7.04 -3.91 -30.53
CA PHE A 34 7.79 -4.88 -29.74
C PHE A 34 7.17 -5.05 -28.35
N GLU A 35 7.30 -6.25 -27.81
CA GLU A 35 7.09 -6.53 -26.40
C GLU A 35 8.30 -7.31 -25.88
N ILE A 36 8.91 -6.81 -24.81
CA ILE A 36 10.08 -7.43 -24.18
C ILE A 36 9.76 -7.71 -22.72
N ILE A 37 9.86 -8.98 -22.34
CA ILE A 37 9.79 -9.46 -20.97
C ILE A 37 11.15 -10.04 -20.62
N GLY A 38 11.83 -9.48 -19.63
CA GLY A 38 13.18 -9.94 -19.30
C GLY A 38 13.85 -9.20 -18.16
N ASP A 39 15.08 -9.61 -17.88
CA ASP A 39 15.87 -9.10 -16.77
C ASP A 39 16.42 -7.71 -17.09
N ILE A 40 16.30 -6.82 -16.10
CA ILE A 40 16.88 -5.49 -16.15
C ILE A 40 18.39 -5.63 -15.96
N ASN A 41 19.16 -5.29 -16.99
CA ASN A 41 20.63 -5.32 -16.94
C ASN A 41 21.26 -3.92 -16.81
N GLY A 42 20.47 -2.86 -16.96
CA GLY A 42 20.98 -1.50 -16.91
C GLY A 42 19.86 -0.47 -16.99
N MET A 43 20.05 0.63 -16.28
CA MET A 43 19.10 1.75 -16.25
C MET A 43 19.88 3.05 -16.16
N THR A 44 19.45 4.07 -16.90
CA THR A 44 20.01 5.42 -16.84
C THR A 44 18.91 6.47 -16.74
N LEU A 45 19.26 7.62 -16.18
CA LEU A 45 18.44 8.82 -16.21
C LEU A 45 19.09 9.82 -17.15
N ASN A 46 18.32 10.42 -18.06
CA ASN A 46 18.85 11.46 -18.92
C ASN A 46 19.31 12.67 -18.09
N PRO A 47 20.46 13.28 -18.40
CA PRO A 47 20.95 14.44 -17.66
C PRO A 47 20.02 15.65 -17.84
N THR A 48 19.41 15.77 -19.02
CA THR A 48 18.48 16.83 -19.41
C THR A 48 17.17 16.24 -19.91
N VAL A 49 16.11 17.03 -19.86
CA VAL A 49 14.83 16.72 -20.52
C VAL A 49 14.95 16.91 -22.04
N ASN A 50 14.16 16.17 -22.81
CA ASN A 50 14.08 16.28 -24.27
C ASN A 50 13.35 17.56 -24.70
N THR A 51 12.29 17.93 -23.96
CA THR A 51 11.50 19.13 -24.21
C THR A 51 11.70 20.17 -23.11
N ALA A 52 12.01 21.41 -23.49
CA ALA A 52 12.12 22.53 -22.57
C ALA A 52 10.80 22.76 -21.81
N GLY A 53 10.88 22.86 -20.48
CA GLY A 53 9.71 23.03 -19.60
C GLY A 53 9.19 21.72 -18.98
N THR A 54 9.68 20.55 -19.42
CA THR A 54 9.46 19.29 -18.69
C THR A 54 10.16 19.36 -17.32
N PRO A 55 9.50 19.00 -16.21
CA PRO A 55 10.13 19.04 -14.90
C PRO A 55 11.21 17.95 -14.76
N PRO A 56 12.23 18.15 -13.91
CA PRO A 56 13.27 17.15 -13.67
C PRO A 56 12.76 15.77 -13.22
N VAL A 57 11.60 15.73 -12.53
CA VAL A 57 10.94 14.49 -12.08
C VAL A 57 10.36 13.66 -13.25
N ALA A 58 10.07 14.30 -14.38
CA ALA A 58 9.50 13.64 -15.54
C ALA A 58 10.58 13.26 -16.57
N ARG A 59 11.87 13.27 -16.20
CA ARG A 59 12.95 12.83 -17.08
C ARG A 59 12.84 11.34 -17.37
N GLY A 60 13.00 11.00 -18.64
CA GLY A 60 13.20 9.65 -19.15
C GLY A 60 14.67 9.23 -19.07
N GLY A 61 15.03 8.23 -19.86
CA GLY A 61 16.34 7.61 -19.80
C GLY A 61 16.49 6.44 -20.75
N GLN A 62 17.35 5.50 -20.38
CA GLN A 62 17.48 4.22 -21.09
C GLN A 62 17.29 3.06 -20.13
N LEU A 63 16.66 2.01 -20.63
CA LEU A 63 16.49 0.73 -19.97
C LEU A 63 17.14 -0.36 -20.84
N MET A 64 17.92 -1.22 -20.22
CA MET A 64 18.50 -2.39 -20.86
C MET A 64 17.79 -3.64 -20.34
N VAL A 65 17.11 -4.38 -21.22
CA VAL A 65 16.41 -5.62 -20.88
C VAL A 65 16.97 -6.77 -21.70
N ASN A 66 17.53 -7.80 -21.06
CA ASN A 66 18.24 -8.90 -21.72
C ASN A 66 19.28 -8.43 -22.77
N GLY A 67 19.96 -7.31 -22.50
CA GLY A 67 20.91 -6.69 -23.44
C GLY A 67 20.30 -5.87 -24.59
N GLN A 68 18.97 -5.77 -24.69
CA GLN A 68 18.30 -4.87 -25.62
C GLN A 68 18.14 -3.47 -25.01
N ALA A 69 18.70 -2.46 -25.68
CA ALA A 69 18.56 -1.06 -25.28
C ALA A 69 17.20 -0.51 -25.71
N ILE A 70 16.50 0.11 -24.76
CA ILE A 70 15.18 0.71 -24.93
C ILE A 70 15.24 2.15 -24.40
N VAL A 71 14.78 3.09 -25.22
CA VAL A 71 14.57 4.48 -24.83
C VAL A 71 13.31 4.55 -23.97
N ILE A 72 13.48 5.10 -22.77
CA ILE A 72 12.38 5.47 -21.89
C ILE A 72 12.07 6.95 -22.11
N PRO A 73 10.91 7.31 -22.67
CA PRO A 73 10.55 8.70 -22.88
C PRO A 73 10.49 9.52 -21.57
N ASP A 74 10.69 10.82 -21.69
CA ASP A 74 10.20 11.77 -20.68
C ASP A 74 8.70 11.55 -20.47
N ASN A 75 8.21 11.87 -19.27
CA ASN A 75 6.83 11.68 -18.83
C ASN A 75 6.41 10.21 -18.63
N THR A 76 7.32 9.25 -18.79
CA THR A 76 7.05 7.84 -18.48
C THR A 76 6.75 7.63 -17.00
N LEU A 77 5.65 6.93 -16.74
CA LEU A 77 5.40 6.31 -15.44
C LEU A 77 5.65 4.81 -15.56
N VAL A 78 6.30 4.26 -14.55
CA VAL A 78 6.53 2.83 -14.39
C VAL A 78 5.46 2.28 -13.47
N THR A 79 4.71 1.29 -13.94
CA THR A 79 3.76 0.57 -13.12
C THR A 79 4.50 -0.45 -12.25
N LEU A 80 4.18 -0.49 -10.97
CA LEU A 80 4.70 -1.43 -9.98
C LEU A 80 3.54 -2.31 -9.46
N PRO A 81 3.81 -3.42 -8.76
CA PRO A 81 2.75 -4.35 -8.35
C PRO A 81 1.63 -3.73 -7.49
N ALA A 82 1.94 -2.66 -6.75
CA ALA A 82 0.99 -1.98 -5.85
C ALA A 82 1.05 -0.45 -5.92
N SER A 83 1.80 0.11 -6.89
CA SER A 83 1.97 1.56 -7.03
C SER A 83 2.38 1.93 -8.45
N ILE A 84 2.52 3.23 -8.71
CA ILE A 84 3.05 3.75 -9.97
C ILE A 84 4.08 4.81 -9.60
N ALA A 85 5.22 4.85 -10.30
CA ALA A 85 6.32 5.75 -10.02
C ALA A 85 6.82 6.47 -11.27
N ALA A 86 7.37 7.68 -11.09
CA ALA A 86 8.16 8.32 -12.12
C ALA A 86 9.38 7.46 -12.49
N TRP A 87 9.80 7.47 -13.75
CA TRP A 87 11.11 6.90 -14.12
C TRP A 87 12.26 7.48 -13.27
N SER A 88 12.23 8.78 -12.99
CA SER A 88 13.28 9.43 -12.19
C SER A 88 13.32 8.99 -10.72
N GLU A 89 12.22 8.47 -10.17
CA GLU A 89 12.17 8.02 -8.77
C GLU A 89 13.06 6.80 -8.51
N PHE A 90 13.42 6.05 -9.56
CA PHE A 90 14.37 4.93 -9.48
C PHE A 90 15.84 5.36 -9.45
N PHE A 91 16.13 6.67 -9.44
CA PHE A 91 17.50 7.18 -9.39
C PHE A 91 17.72 8.10 -8.20
N THR A 92 16.66 8.40 -7.46
CA THR A 92 16.69 9.20 -6.25
C THR A 92 16.59 8.27 -5.05
N ASN A 93 17.71 7.84 -4.51
CA ASN A 93 17.71 7.23 -3.18
C ASN A 93 17.60 8.36 -2.13
N PRO A 94 16.57 8.42 -1.26
CA PRO A 94 16.50 9.41 -0.20
C PRO A 94 17.54 9.18 0.92
N ALA A 95 18.25 8.05 0.94
CA ALA A 95 19.19 7.66 1.99
C ALA A 95 20.58 7.19 1.50
N ALA A 96 20.91 7.25 0.20
CA ALA A 96 22.24 6.82 -0.28
C ALA A 96 22.87 7.80 -1.30
N PRO A 97 24.21 7.93 -1.33
CA PRO A 97 24.89 8.61 -2.42
C PRO A 97 24.62 7.90 -3.77
N PRO A 98 24.47 8.63 -4.88
CA PRO A 98 24.20 8.05 -6.20
C PRO A 98 25.34 7.13 -6.70
N PRO A 99 25.05 6.07 -7.49
CA PRO A 99 23.75 5.60 -7.99
C PRO A 99 23.43 4.18 -7.47
N ALA A 100 22.81 4.07 -6.31
CA ALA A 100 22.12 2.83 -5.93
C ALA A 100 20.67 2.92 -6.44
N LEU A 101 20.34 2.14 -7.48
CA LEU A 101 18.96 1.92 -7.90
C LEU A 101 18.17 1.44 -6.66
N PRO A 102 16.96 1.95 -6.36
CA PRO A 102 16.11 1.48 -5.28
C PRO A 102 15.41 0.20 -5.71
N LEU A 103 16.22 -0.81 -6.07
CA LEU A 103 15.82 -2.17 -6.31
C LEU A 103 16.18 -2.95 -5.03
N PRO A 104 15.20 -3.23 -4.16
CA PRO A 104 15.39 -3.99 -2.93
C PRO A 104 16.13 -5.32 -3.17
N GLY A 105 17.13 -5.58 -2.34
CA GLY A 105 17.94 -6.80 -2.41
C GLY A 105 18.97 -6.78 -3.55
N ASN A 106 20.04 -7.55 -3.39
CA ASN A 106 21.04 -7.77 -4.45
C ASN A 106 20.53 -8.82 -5.45
N ILE A 107 19.35 -8.60 -6.03
CA ILE A 107 18.63 -9.54 -6.89
C ILE A 107 18.23 -8.84 -8.18
N THR A 108 18.20 -9.58 -9.29
CA THR A 108 17.75 -9.09 -10.59
C THR A 108 16.25 -8.83 -10.57
N TYR A 109 15.84 -7.70 -11.18
CA TYR A 109 14.43 -7.36 -11.42
C TYR A 109 14.07 -7.62 -12.88
N THR A 110 12.80 -7.90 -13.15
CA THR A 110 12.26 -8.09 -14.49
C THR A 110 11.44 -6.88 -14.91
N ALA A 111 11.55 -6.50 -16.18
CA ALA A 111 10.70 -5.52 -16.84
C ALA A 111 9.79 -6.20 -17.86
N VAL A 112 8.57 -5.68 -18.00
CA VAL A 112 7.69 -5.87 -19.15
C VAL A 112 7.57 -4.53 -19.85
N VAL A 113 7.98 -4.47 -21.12
CA VAL A 113 8.00 -3.23 -21.90
C VAL A 113 7.26 -3.48 -23.21
N GLN A 114 6.20 -2.71 -23.44
CA GLN A 114 5.54 -2.64 -24.74
C GLN A 114 5.90 -1.31 -25.40
N GLY A 115 6.27 -1.35 -26.67
CA GLY A 115 6.72 -0.17 -27.39
C GLY A 115 6.72 -0.37 -28.90
N ASN A 116 7.26 0.62 -29.61
CA ASN A 116 7.50 0.53 -31.04
C ASN A 116 8.97 0.82 -31.35
N ARG A 117 9.53 0.10 -32.30
CA ARG A 117 10.79 0.45 -32.96
C ARG A 117 10.50 1.53 -34.00
N VAL A 118 11.01 2.74 -33.78
CA VAL A 118 10.87 3.90 -34.66
C VAL A 118 12.25 4.26 -35.21
N GLY A 119 12.46 4.02 -36.50
CA GLY A 119 13.81 4.03 -37.07
C GLY A 119 14.64 2.93 -36.41
N ASP A 120 15.78 3.30 -35.81
CA ASP A 120 16.65 2.37 -35.08
C ASP A 120 16.47 2.39 -33.55
N LEU A 121 15.49 3.14 -33.06
CA LEU A 121 15.24 3.28 -31.63
C LEU A 121 14.06 2.42 -31.19
N TYR A 122 14.28 1.59 -30.17
CA TYR A 122 13.20 0.95 -29.41
C TYR A 122 12.68 1.98 -28.41
N ILE A 123 11.45 2.46 -28.59
CA ILE A 123 10.86 3.48 -27.72
C ILE A 123 9.70 2.85 -26.94
N ALA A 124 9.79 2.90 -25.62
CA ALA A 124 8.75 2.36 -24.74
C ALA A 124 7.48 3.22 -24.77
N GLY A 125 6.31 2.58 -24.75
CA GLY A 125 5.03 3.22 -24.46
C GLY A 125 4.54 2.92 -23.04
N THR A 126 4.64 1.65 -22.61
CA THR A 126 4.33 1.21 -21.25
C THR A 126 5.53 0.47 -20.65
N VAL A 127 5.71 0.60 -19.33
CA VAL A 127 6.78 -0.05 -18.58
C VAL A 127 6.21 -0.57 -17.27
N TYR A 128 6.42 -1.85 -16.99
CA TYR A 128 6.04 -2.49 -15.74
C TYR A 128 7.25 -3.19 -15.13
N PHE A 129 7.50 -2.99 -13.84
CA PHE A 129 8.58 -3.66 -13.11
C PHE A 129 8.07 -4.57 -12.01
N GLN A 130 8.79 -5.68 -11.81
CA GLN A 130 8.62 -6.62 -10.71
C GLN A 130 9.95 -7.30 -10.39
N GLN A 131 10.13 -7.84 -9.19
CA GLN A 131 11.38 -8.54 -8.86
C GLN A 131 11.44 -9.87 -9.60
N VAL A 132 10.50 -10.77 -9.35
CA VAL A 132 10.37 -12.05 -10.05
C VAL A 132 8.93 -12.19 -10.57
N PRO A 133 8.72 -12.50 -11.86
CA PRO A 133 7.38 -12.72 -12.41
C PRO A 133 6.61 -13.79 -11.64
N LEU A 134 5.37 -13.46 -11.26
CA LEU A 134 4.47 -14.36 -10.54
C LEU A 134 5.02 -14.86 -9.19
N GLN A 135 5.95 -14.12 -8.58
CA GLN A 135 6.49 -14.48 -7.26
C GLN A 135 5.38 -14.49 -6.21
N SER A 136 5.16 -15.67 -5.64
CA SER A 136 4.14 -15.90 -4.64
C SER A 136 4.62 -16.96 -3.66
N LEU A 137 4.30 -16.74 -2.39
CA LEU A 137 4.60 -17.68 -1.30
C LEU A 137 3.29 -18.05 -0.61
N GLY A 138 3.01 -19.35 -0.53
CA GLY A 138 1.86 -19.90 0.18
C GLY A 138 2.28 -20.67 1.43
N GLY A 139 1.48 -20.59 2.49
CA GLY A 139 1.69 -21.44 3.67
C GLY A 139 0.88 -20.99 4.87
N PHE A 140 1.13 -21.65 6.01
CA PHE A 140 0.54 -21.24 7.28
C PHE A 140 1.38 -20.17 7.96
N VAL A 141 0.72 -19.18 8.55
CA VAL A 141 1.34 -18.25 9.50
C VAL A 141 1.68 -19.04 10.76
N THR A 142 2.95 -19.06 11.13
CA THR A 142 3.49 -19.90 12.21
C THR A 142 3.92 -19.10 13.42
N LYS A 143 4.23 -17.82 13.22
CA LYS A 143 4.59 -16.86 14.26
C LYS A 143 4.25 -15.44 13.80
N ILE A 144 3.85 -14.60 14.74
CA ILE A 144 3.75 -13.15 14.56
C ILE A 144 4.45 -12.49 15.74
N ASP A 145 5.42 -11.63 15.45
CA ASP A 145 6.05 -10.76 16.44
C ASP A 145 5.34 -9.41 16.43
N LEU A 146 4.56 -9.15 17.49
CA LEU A 146 3.78 -7.91 17.62
C LEU A 146 4.64 -6.69 17.98
N THR A 147 5.90 -6.88 18.34
CA THR A 147 6.84 -5.78 18.65
C THR A 147 7.44 -5.19 17.38
N THR A 148 7.82 -6.05 16.43
CA THR A 148 8.40 -5.64 15.14
C THR A 148 7.37 -5.58 14.01
N GLY A 149 6.29 -6.36 14.09
CA GLY A 149 5.33 -6.56 13.00
C GLY A 149 5.76 -7.65 12.02
N HIS A 150 6.87 -8.34 12.27
CA HIS A 150 7.35 -9.44 11.46
C HIS A 150 6.51 -10.70 11.71
N PHE A 151 6.37 -11.54 10.70
CA PHE A 151 5.63 -12.78 10.77
C PHE A 151 6.29 -13.86 9.93
N TRP A 152 5.99 -15.13 10.21
CA TRP A 152 6.64 -16.26 9.53
C TRP A 152 5.64 -17.16 8.83
N ILE A 153 5.92 -17.51 7.57
CA ILE A 153 5.11 -18.41 6.75
C ILE A 153 5.85 -19.73 6.51
N GLY A 154 5.14 -20.86 6.58
CA GLY A 154 5.65 -22.17 6.16
C GLY A 154 6.71 -22.78 7.09
N GLY A 155 6.82 -22.24 8.31
CA GLY A 155 7.75 -22.69 9.34
C GLY A 155 7.22 -23.76 10.29
N LYS A 156 8.00 -24.07 11.34
CA LYS A 156 7.50 -24.88 12.47
C LYS A 156 6.62 -24.02 13.38
N PHE A 157 5.49 -24.57 13.83
CA PHE A 157 4.71 -23.97 14.92
C PHE A 157 5.51 -24.11 16.23
N SER A 158 6.23 -23.06 16.64
CA SER A 158 6.89 -23.04 17.96
C SER A 158 6.89 -21.62 18.54
N SER A 159 6.49 -21.50 19.81
CA SER A 159 6.58 -20.26 20.59
C SER A 159 7.96 -20.03 21.21
N ALA A 160 8.82 -21.05 21.23
CA ALA A 160 10.05 -21.09 22.04
C ALA A 160 11.36 -20.91 21.25
N THR A 161 11.31 -20.98 19.93
CA THR A 161 12.52 -20.84 19.09
C THR A 161 12.39 -19.58 18.24
N PRO A 162 13.38 -18.66 18.23
CA PRO A 162 13.53 -17.74 17.12
C PRO A 162 13.50 -18.60 15.86
N ALA A 163 12.74 -18.23 14.84
CA ALA A 163 12.90 -18.87 13.55
C ALA A 163 14.33 -18.54 13.10
N THR A 164 15.26 -19.43 13.39
CA THR A 164 16.62 -19.29 12.92
C THR A 164 16.52 -19.34 11.40
N ALA A 165 17.09 -18.35 10.72
CA ALA A 165 17.28 -18.38 9.29
C ALA A 165 17.82 -19.76 8.87
N GLY A 166 17.07 -20.47 8.02
CA GLY A 166 17.38 -21.83 7.57
C GLY A 166 16.43 -22.90 8.11
N PHE A 167 15.59 -23.45 7.22
CA PHE A 167 14.65 -24.57 7.45
C PHE A 167 13.62 -24.42 8.59
N GLY A 168 13.26 -23.18 8.95
CA GLY A 168 12.31 -22.84 10.02
C GLY A 168 11.10 -21.97 9.62
N GLY A 169 10.97 -21.57 8.34
CA GLY A 169 9.93 -20.69 7.80
C GLY A 169 10.51 -19.46 7.09
N MET A 170 9.73 -18.83 6.19
CA MET A 170 10.10 -17.55 5.57
C MET A 170 9.73 -16.40 6.52
N GLU A 171 10.68 -15.53 6.82
CA GLU A 171 10.41 -14.29 7.54
C GLU A 171 9.79 -13.27 6.58
N CYS A 172 8.69 -12.66 7.01
CA CYS A 172 7.92 -11.71 6.24
C CYS A 172 7.68 -10.43 7.05
N VAL A 173 7.62 -9.31 6.35
CA VAL A 173 7.12 -8.03 6.88
C VAL A 173 6.16 -7.42 5.87
N LEU A 174 5.10 -6.76 6.33
CA LEU A 174 4.29 -5.95 5.43
C LEU A 174 5.12 -4.73 5.03
N ASN A 175 5.42 -4.55 3.75
CA ASN A 175 6.07 -3.34 3.26
C ASN A 175 5.06 -2.20 3.25
N ASP A 176 4.73 -1.69 4.42
CA ASP A 176 3.68 -0.71 4.62
C ASP A 176 4.27 0.58 5.20
N PRO A 177 4.79 1.49 4.35
CA PRO A 177 5.40 2.74 4.81
C PRO A 177 4.44 3.62 5.62
N THR A 178 3.15 3.43 5.39
CA THR A 178 2.09 4.24 6.00
C THR A 178 1.62 3.62 7.32
N GLY A 179 1.80 2.31 7.51
CA GLY A 179 1.29 1.53 8.64
C GLY A 179 -0.23 1.31 8.60
N VAL A 180 -0.86 1.34 7.41
CA VAL A 180 -2.31 1.12 7.25
C VAL A 180 -2.78 -0.27 7.66
N TYR A 181 -1.98 -1.30 7.42
CA TYR A 181 -2.29 -2.71 7.72
C TYR A 181 -1.50 -3.27 8.89
N GLY A 182 -0.43 -2.60 9.31
CA GLY A 182 0.36 -3.03 10.46
C GLY A 182 1.26 -1.92 10.99
N ARG A 183 2.38 -2.31 11.59
CA ARG A 183 3.43 -1.37 11.97
C ARG A 183 4.07 -0.78 10.71
N PRO A 184 4.45 0.51 10.69
CA PRO A 184 5.12 1.09 9.54
C PRO A 184 6.45 0.39 9.24
N TYR A 185 6.69 0.08 7.97
CA TYR A 185 7.98 -0.40 7.46
C TYR A 185 8.39 0.47 6.26
N THR A 186 9.54 1.15 6.36
CA THR A 186 9.90 2.25 5.46
C THR A 186 11.19 2.01 4.66
N ALA A 187 11.73 0.79 4.67
CA ALA A 187 13.00 0.51 4.00
C ALA A 187 12.90 0.70 2.47
N ASN A 188 11.78 0.27 1.88
CA ASN A 188 11.59 0.25 0.42
C ASN A 188 10.22 0.83 0.03
N PRO A 189 9.98 2.13 0.27
CA PRO A 189 8.63 2.67 0.27
C PRO A 189 7.97 2.75 -1.11
N LEU A 190 8.77 2.72 -2.19
CA LEU A 190 8.27 2.67 -3.57
C LEU A 190 7.57 1.33 -3.88
N TRP A 191 8.05 0.26 -3.25
CA TRP A 191 7.57 -1.12 -3.39
C TRP A 191 6.59 -1.50 -2.28
N GLY A 192 5.89 -0.52 -1.70
CA GLY A 192 4.99 -0.75 -0.58
C GLY A 192 3.61 -1.29 -0.98
N VAL A 193 2.84 -1.70 0.01
CA VAL A 193 1.41 -1.99 -0.10
C VAL A 193 0.64 -0.77 -0.63
N ASP A 194 -0.52 -1.02 -1.20
CA ASP A 194 -1.48 0.03 -1.52
C ASP A 194 -2.33 0.38 -0.28
N PRO A 195 -2.18 1.59 0.30
CA PRO A 195 -2.94 1.97 1.50
C PRO A 195 -4.41 2.33 1.23
N GLU A 196 -4.82 2.52 -0.03
CA GLU A 196 -6.19 2.92 -0.40
C GLU A 196 -7.13 1.75 -0.65
N ASN A 197 -6.57 0.55 -0.90
CA ASN A 197 -7.31 -0.63 -1.34
C ASN A 197 -6.92 -1.86 -0.52
N PRO A 198 -7.85 -2.75 -0.14
CA PRO A 198 -7.56 -3.92 0.69
C PRO A 198 -6.64 -4.95 -0.01
N CYS A 199 -5.34 -4.67 -0.04
CA CYS A 199 -4.30 -5.55 -0.58
C CYS A 199 -3.80 -6.57 0.46
N ILE A 200 -3.98 -6.28 1.75
CA ILE A 200 -3.90 -7.23 2.86
C ILE A 200 -5.33 -7.60 3.25
N ARG A 201 -5.77 -8.79 2.88
CA ARG A 201 -7.20 -9.13 2.88
C ARG A 201 -7.50 -10.61 3.06
N ALA A 202 -8.75 -10.91 3.38
CA ALA A 202 -9.35 -12.22 3.23
C ALA A 202 -9.69 -12.50 1.75
N THR A 203 -9.91 -13.76 1.38
CA THR A 203 -10.31 -14.17 0.02
C THR A 203 -11.52 -13.37 -0.49
N THR A 204 -12.48 -13.06 0.39
CA THR A 204 -13.69 -12.29 0.05
C THR A 204 -13.45 -10.81 -0.25
N GLY A 205 -12.26 -10.27 0.05
CA GLY A 205 -11.97 -8.83 -0.06
C GLY A 205 -12.02 -8.06 1.26
N TYR A 206 -12.38 -8.72 2.38
CA TYR A 206 -12.41 -8.06 3.68
C TYR A 206 -10.99 -7.67 4.13
N PRO A 207 -10.74 -6.43 4.58
CA PRO A 207 -9.41 -5.98 4.94
C PRO A 207 -8.89 -6.67 6.21
N MET A 208 -7.66 -7.17 6.11
CA MET A 208 -6.94 -7.86 7.19
C MET A 208 -5.73 -7.04 7.64
N CYS A 209 -5.15 -7.40 8.78
CA CYS A 209 -4.05 -6.62 9.36
C CYS A 209 -3.15 -7.48 10.24
N ILE A 210 -1.91 -7.03 10.42
CA ILE A 210 -1.03 -7.51 11.49
C ILE A 210 -1.22 -6.57 12.69
N PRO A 211 -1.64 -7.05 13.88
CA PRO A 211 -1.88 -6.17 15.01
C PRO A 211 -0.63 -5.37 15.38
N ARG A 212 -0.81 -4.07 15.64
CA ARG A 212 0.31 -3.16 15.96
C ARG A 212 0.76 -3.24 17.41
N THR A 213 -0.05 -3.82 18.28
CA THR A 213 0.21 -3.85 19.72
C THR A 213 -0.22 -5.19 20.30
N VAL A 214 0.34 -5.53 21.47
CA VAL A 214 -0.09 -6.71 22.25
C VAL A 214 -1.45 -6.50 22.93
N ALA A 215 -1.82 -5.23 23.16
CA ALA A 215 -3.15 -4.82 23.56
C ALA A 215 -4.15 -4.99 22.40
N ASP A 216 -5.43 -4.73 22.64
CA ASP A 216 -6.42 -4.75 21.56
C ASP A 216 -6.21 -3.54 20.64
N ASP A 217 -5.83 -3.78 19.39
CA ASP A 217 -5.58 -2.74 18.39
C ASP A 217 -6.94 -2.24 17.86
N PRO A 218 -7.34 -0.96 18.07
CA PRO A 218 -8.64 -0.47 17.64
C PRO A 218 -8.89 -0.57 16.12
N ARG A 219 -7.82 -0.57 15.31
CA ARG A 219 -7.91 -0.71 13.84
C ARG A 219 -7.86 -2.17 13.39
N CYS A 220 -7.40 -3.05 14.28
CA CYS A 220 -7.20 -4.48 14.05
C CYS A 220 -7.72 -5.32 15.23
N PRO A 221 -8.99 -5.14 15.65
CA PRO A 221 -9.43 -5.60 16.96
C PRO A 221 -9.59 -7.12 17.00
N LYS A 222 -9.23 -7.73 18.14
CA LYS A 222 -9.34 -9.17 18.39
C LYS A 222 -10.78 -9.67 18.25
N LYS A 223 -11.77 -8.83 18.55
CA LYS A 223 -13.19 -9.19 18.38
C LYS A 223 -13.58 -9.47 16.93
N ASN A 224 -12.84 -8.94 15.95
CA ASN A 224 -13.04 -9.24 14.53
C ASN A 224 -12.47 -10.59 14.11
N ARG A 225 -11.83 -11.32 15.04
CA ARG A 225 -11.34 -12.69 14.88
C ARG A 225 -11.57 -13.50 16.16
N PRO A 226 -12.84 -13.80 16.49
CA PRO A 226 -13.15 -14.56 17.69
C PRO A 226 -12.51 -15.96 17.64
N ILE A 227 -12.13 -16.46 18.81
CA ILE A 227 -11.67 -17.83 18.98
C ILE A 227 -12.89 -18.73 19.20
N ILE A 228 -13.13 -19.65 18.29
CA ILE A 228 -14.22 -20.63 18.33
C ILE A 228 -13.60 -22.01 18.42
N ASN A 229 -13.93 -22.78 19.45
CA ASN A 229 -13.38 -24.12 19.69
C ASN A 229 -11.84 -24.15 19.67
N GLY A 230 -11.20 -23.14 20.28
CA GLY A 230 -9.75 -23.02 20.36
C GLY A 230 -9.04 -22.58 19.07
N LYS A 231 -9.77 -22.22 18.01
CA LYS A 231 -9.21 -21.77 16.73
C LYS A 231 -9.78 -20.40 16.33
N ALA A 232 -8.99 -19.59 15.62
CA ALA A 232 -9.48 -18.33 15.07
C ALA A 232 -10.55 -18.58 13.99
N ALA A 233 -11.66 -17.85 14.05
CA ALA A 233 -12.79 -18.04 13.15
C ALA A 233 -12.44 -17.73 11.68
N THR A 234 -12.42 -18.74 10.81
CA THR A 234 -12.13 -18.58 9.37
C THR A 234 -13.34 -18.18 8.54
N GLN A 235 -14.54 -18.16 9.15
CA GLN A 235 -15.77 -17.69 8.54
C GLN A 235 -16.49 -16.74 9.49
N ILE A 236 -16.84 -15.56 9.00
CA ILE A 236 -17.53 -14.53 9.77
C ILE A 236 -18.58 -13.88 8.89
N ASN A 237 -19.80 -13.80 9.41
CA ASN A 237 -20.86 -12.95 8.85
C ASN A 237 -21.05 -11.79 9.81
N PHE A 238 -20.60 -10.60 9.40
CA PHE A 238 -20.76 -9.39 10.20
C PHE A 238 -22.23 -8.99 10.24
N ARG A 239 -22.66 -8.53 11.41
CA ARG A 239 -23.97 -7.87 11.56
C ARG A 239 -23.88 -6.45 11.01
N ASP A 240 -25.03 -5.90 10.64
CA ASP A 240 -25.10 -4.50 10.21
C ASP A 240 -24.67 -3.60 11.38
N PRO A 241 -23.57 -2.84 11.25
CA PRO A 241 -23.10 -1.96 12.32
C PRO A 241 -24.06 -0.81 12.61
N ASN A 242 -24.99 -0.50 11.68
CA ASN A 242 -25.97 0.57 11.81
C ASN A 242 -27.35 0.07 12.27
N ARG A 243 -27.46 -1.20 12.68
CA ARG A 243 -28.73 -1.78 13.16
C ARG A 243 -29.27 -1.03 14.39
N VAL A 244 -30.59 -1.09 14.56
CA VAL A 244 -31.27 -0.61 15.79
C VAL A 244 -30.72 -1.37 17.00
N GLY A 245 -30.28 -0.63 18.03
CA GLY A 245 -29.62 -1.17 19.22
C GLY A 245 -28.09 -1.28 19.11
N GLY A 246 -27.50 -1.01 17.94
CA GLY A 246 -26.06 -1.04 17.71
C GLY A 246 -25.46 -2.44 17.78
N LEU A 247 -24.12 -2.50 17.68
CA LEU A 247 -23.34 -3.71 17.95
C LEU A 247 -23.07 -3.82 19.45
N LEU A 248 -23.11 -5.05 19.97
CA LEU A 248 -22.62 -5.36 21.31
C LEU A 248 -21.09 -5.22 21.36
N SER A 249 -20.54 -4.99 22.55
CA SER A 249 -19.10 -4.73 22.73
C SER A 249 -18.21 -5.89 22.24
N ASN A 250 -18.69 -7.13 22.36
CA ASN A 250 -18.00 -8.35 21.93
C ASN A 250 -18.34 -8.79 20.50
N GLU A 251 -19.26 -8.11 19.80
CA GLU A 251 -19.60 -8.47 18.43
C GLU A 251 -18.54 -7.96 17.44
N PRO A 252 -18.18 -8.78 16.42
CA PRO A 252 -17.37 -8.33 15.29
C PRO A 252 -17.99 -7.09 14.63
N ASP A 253 -17.13 -6.16 14.24
CA ASP A 253 -17.51 -4.86 13.69
C ASP A 253 -16.85 -4.65 12.32
N SER A 254 -17.67 -4.56 11.29
CA SER A 254 -17.18 -4.43 9.91
C SER A 254 -16.46 -3.12 9.65
N ARG A 255 -16.52 -2.14 10.57
CA ARG A 255 -15.86 -0.83 10.43
C ARG A 255 -14.36 -0.85 10.72
N ALA A 256 -13.81 -1.99 11.16
CA ALA A 256 -12.39 -2.18 11.45
C ALA A 256 -11.85 -3.45 10.76
N MET A 257 -10.54 -3.54 10.57
CA MET A 257 -9.93 -4.71 9.93
C MET A 257 -10.00 -5.94 10.83
N ALA A 258 -9.68 -7.12 10.30
CA ALA A 258 -9.60 -8.35 11.06
C ALA A 258 -8.15 -8.83 11.19
N PRO A 259 -7.67 -9.23 12.38
CA PRO A 259 -6.29 -9.64 12.53
C PRO A 259 -5.94 -10.94 11.79
N ILE A 260 -4.77 -10.98 11.18
CA ILE A 260 -4.10 -12.21 10.80
C ILE A 260 -3.63 -12.89 12.08
N MET A 261 -3.83 -14.20 12.16
CA MET A 261 -3.56 -15.03 13.33
C MET A 261 -2.62 -16.17 12.97
N VAL A 262 -1.87 -16.66 13.95
CA VAL A 262 -1.12 -17.92 13.82
C VAL A 262 -2.10 -19.04 13.47
N GLY A 263 -1.77 -19.84 12.44
CA GLY A 263 -2.61 -20.88 11.88
C GLY A 263 -3.39 -20.46 10.63
N ASP A 264 -3.36 -19.19 10.23
CA ASP A 264 -3.97 -18.75 8.97
C ASP A 264 -3.19 -19.29 7.78
N SER A 265 -3.90 -19.87 6.81
CA SER A 265 -3.34 -20.15 5.50
C SER A 265 -3.37 -18.87 4.68
N VAL A 266 -2.21 -18.43 4.23
CA VAL A 266 -2.03 -17.19 3.48
C VAL A 266 -1.26 -17.45 2.20
N THR A 267 -1.54 -16.63 1.19
CA THR A 267 -0.72 -16.46 0.01
C THR A 267 -0.23 -15.02 -0.01
N VAL A 268 1.08 -14.81 -0.12
CA VAL A 268 1.71 -13.48 -0.15
C VAL A 268 2.45 -13.24 -1.44
N THR A 269 2.42 -12.00 -1.91
CA THR A 269 3.21 -11.47 -3.01
C THR A 269 4.05 -10.30 -2.50
N GLY A 270 5.18 -10.05 -3.13
CA GLY A 270 6.16 -9.09 -2.62
C GLY A 270 7.54 -9.27 -3.25
N GLN A 271 8.55 -8.77 -2.55
CA GLN A 271 9.94 -8.81 -2.98
C GLN A 271 10.83 -9.39 -1.90
N GLN A 272 11.86 -10.11 -2.32
CA GLN A 272 12.88 -10.67 -1.45
C GLN A 272 13.98 -9.62 -1.20
N ASN A 273 14.28 -9.34 0.05
CA ASN A 273 15.38 -8.48 0.49
C ASN A 273 16.31 -9.28 1.42
N GLY A 274 17.31 -9.95 0.83
CA GLY A 274 18.12 -10.91 1.56
C GLY A 274 17.28 -12.12 1.98
N LEU A 275 17.12 -12.34 3.29
CA LEU A 275 16.26 -13.41 3.84
C LEU A 275 14.85 -12.95 4.19
N LEU A 276 14.61 -11.64 4.18
CA LEU A 276 13.32 -11.05 4.47
C LEU A 276 12.46 -11.00 3.21
N PHE A 277 11.21 -11.45 3.30
CA PHE A 277 10.22 -11.27 2.26
C PHE A 277 9.32 -10.07 2.59
N GLU A 278 9.47 -9.00 1.82
CA GLU A 278 8.72 -7.76 1.98
C GLU A 278 7.40 -7.86 1.21
N VAL A 279 6.31 -8.04 1.95
CA VAL A 279 4.97 -8.33 1.43
C VAL A 279 4.27 -7.07 0.97
N THR A 280 3.77 -7.08 -0.26
CA THR A 280 2.96 -6.02 -0.88
C THR A 280 1.50 -6.41 -1.06
N GLY A 281 1.22 -7.72 -1.10
CA GLY A 281 -0.13 -8.29 -1.10
C GLY A 281 -0.21 -9.54 -0.25
N LEU A 282 -1.30 -9.71 0.49
CA LEU A 282 -1.57 -10.88 1.32
C LEU A 282 -3.04 -11.27 1.20
N ILE A 283 -3.29 -12.52 0.84
CA ILE A 283 -4.62 -13.11 0.80
C ILE A 283 -4.68 -14.24 1.83
N ALA A 284 -5.47 -14.05 2.88
CA ALA A 284 -5.78 -15.09 3.85
C ALA A 284 -6.98 -15.91 3.37
N ASN A 285 -6.88 -17.24 3.49
CA ASN A 285 -7.97 -18.17 3.22
C ASN A 285 -9.03 -18.09 4.34
N ALA A 286 -9.84 -17.03 4.27
CA ALA A 286 -10.92 -16.72 5.18
C ALA A 286 -12.14 -16.17 4.42
N GLY A 287 -13.33 -16.56 4.87
CA GLY A 287 -14.62 -16.19 4.28
C GLY A 287 -15.35 -15.16 5.14
N PHE A 288 -15.03 -13.87 4.96
CA PHE A 288 -15.62 -12.78 5.76
C PHE A 288 -16.61 -11.98 4.92
N TYR A 289 -17.87 -11.97 5.36
CA TYR A 289 -18.97 -11.31 4.63
C TYR A 289 -19.60 -10.23 5.49
N THR A 290 -19.79 -9.06 4.89
CA THR A 290 -20.48 -7.93 5.50
C THR A 290 -21.98 -8.11 5.41
N ALA A 291 -22.73 -7.38 6.25
CA ALA A 291 -24.18 -7.48 6.25
C ALA A 291 -24.76 -7.12 4.87
N PRO A 292 -25.76 -7.87 4.37
CA PRO A 292 -26.39 -7.63 3.07
C PRO A 292 -26.90 -6.20 2.90
N ASN A 293 -26.56 -5.56 1.78
CA ASN A 293 -26.99 -4.20 1.43
C ASN A 293 -26.73 -3.17 2.55
N SER A 294 -25.70 -3.38 3.37
CA SER A 294 -25.26 -2.47 4.41
C SER A 294 -23.84 -2.00 4.15
N LYS A 295 -23.48 -0.88 4.79
CA LYS A 295 -22.16 -0.26 4.72
C LYS A 295 -21.49 -0.30 6.10
N PRO A 296 -20.17 -0.57 6.17
CA PRO A 296 -19.28 -0.80 5.03
C PRO A 296 -19.37 -2.20 4.43
N ALA A 297 -19.03 -2.27 3.15
CA ALA A 297 -18.72 -3.49 2.40
C ALA A 297 -17.42 -3.25 1.62
N TYR A 298 -16.71 -4.32 1.23
CA TYR A 298 -15.35 -4.25 0.70
C TYR A 298 -15.23 -4.99 -0.61
N LEU A 299 -14.47 -4.39 -1.53
CA LEU A 299 -14.14 -4.95 -2.83
C LEU A 299 -12.66 -5.29 -2.87
N ALA A 300 -12.31 -6.32 -3.61
CA ALA A 300 -10.94 -6.61 -4.00
C ALA A 300 -10.91 -7.07 -5.45
N VAL A 301 -9.85 -6.72 -6.19
CA VAL A 301 -9.73 -7.07 -7.60
C VAL A 301 -8.52 -7.99 -7.78
N GLU A 302 -8.70 -9.10 -8.49
CA GLU A 302 -7.62 -10.06 -8.75
C GLU A 302 -6.90 -9.76 -10.07
N GLY A 303 -7.61 -9.22 -11.06
CA GLY A 303 -7.01 -8.89 -12.34
C GLY A 303 -7.94 -8.09 -13.23
N VAL A 304 -7.34 -7.23 -14.05
CA VAL A 304 -8.00 -6.45 -15.10
C VAL A 304 -7.10 -6.49 -16.32
N ASN A 305 -7.68 -6.88 -17.45
CA ASN A 305 -7.04 -6.78 -18.76
C ASN A 305 -7.88 -5.84 -19.62
N VAL A 306 -7.23 -4.95 -20.37
CA VAL A 306 -7.91 -4.01 -21.24
C VAL A 306 -7.43 -4.19 -22.67
N GLY A 307 -8.36 -4.49 -23.56
CA GLY A 307 -8.10 -4.55 -24.99
C GLY A 307 -7.91 -3.16 -25.58
N VAL A 308 -6.85 -2.96 -26.33
CA VAL A 308 -6.56 -1.72 -27.06
C VAL A 308 -7.04 -1.88 -28.49
N GLY A 309 -7.76 -0.88 -29.01
CA GLY A 309 -8.27 -0.91 -30.38
C GLY A 309 -7.21 -0.57 -31.44
N SER A 310 -7.52 -0.82 -32.71
CA SER A 310 -6.72 -0.38 -33.86
C SER A 310 -7.61 0.17 -34.99
N THR A 311 -7.01 0.99 -35.87
CA THR A 311 -7.64 1.37 -37.15
C THR A 311 -7.41 0.33 -38.25
N SER A 312 -6.45 -0.57 -38.08
CA SER A 312 -6.14 -1.59 -39.07
C SER A 312 -7.26 -2.62 -39.16
N ALA A 313 -7.67 -2.94 -40.39
CA ALA A 313 -8.61 -4.03 -40.63
C ALA A 313 -7.96 -5.42 -40.49
N ASN A 314 -6.63 -5.48 -40.40
CA ASN A 314 -5.84 -6.72 -40.35
C ASN A 314 -5.54 -7.17 -38.92
N VAL A 315 -6.25 -6.67 -37.92
CA VAL A 315 -6.01 -7.04 -36.52
C VAL A 315 -7.30 -7.38 -35.79
N GLU A 316 -7.17 -8.22 -34.76
CA GLU A 316 -8.21 -8.52 -33.80
C GLU A 316 -7.93 -7.81 -32.48
N VAL A 317 -8.98 -7.26 -31.87
CA VAL A 317 -8.90 -6.56 -30.58
C VAL A 317 -9.02 -7.57 -29.45
N GLY A 318 -8.12 -7.47 -28.46
CA GLY A 318 -8.17 -8.27 -27.25
C GLY A 318 -9.41 -8.01 -26.38
N GLU A 319 -9.76 -8.97 -25.54
CA GLU A 319 -10.91 -8.84 -24.63
C GLU A 319 -10.61 -7.90 -23.45
N THR A 320 -11.53 -6.97 -23.17
CA THR A 320 -11.57 -6.30 -21.86
C THR A 320 -12.27 -7.18 -20.84
N ARG A 321 -11.58 -7.53 -19.75
CA ARG A 321 -12.11 -8.44 -18.71
C ARG A 321 -11.58 -8.07 -17.33
N ALA A 322 -12.35 -8.46 -16.31
CA ALA A 322 -11.94 -8.28 -14.93
C ALA A 322 -12.51 -9.38 -14.02
N VAL A 323 -11.81 -9.65 -12.92
CA VAL A 323 -12.30 -10.49 -11.82
C VAL A 323 -12.14 -9.76 -10.51
N ALA A 324 -13.23 -9.66 -9.75
CA ALA A 324 -13.25 -9.04 -8.43
C ALA A 324 -13.99 -9.93 -7.42
N PHE A 325 -13.83 -9.61 -6.14
CA PHE A 325 -14.50 -10.23 -5.00
C PHE A 325 -15.15 -9.16 -4.13
N THR A 326 -16.27 -9.51 -3.51
CA THR A 326 -17.03 -8.64 -2.61
C THR A 326 -17.36 -9.34 -1.30
N THR A 327 -17.34 -8.59 -0.20
CA THR A 327 -17.84 -9.05 1.11
C THR A 327 -19.36 -8.99 1.22
N ASP A 328 -20.04 -8.24 0.34
CA ASP A 328 -21.50 -8.21 0.20
C ASP A 328 -21.89 -8.84 -1.15
N PRO A 329 -22.27 -10.13 -1.19
CA PRO A 329 -22.68 -10.79 -2.42
C PRO A 329 -24.11 -10.40 -2.87
N THR A 330 -24.79 -9.51 -2.13
CA THR A 330 -26.16 -9.09 -2.45
C THR A 330 -26.23 -7.79 -3.23
N THR A 331 -25.17 -6.98 -3.19
CA THR A 331 -25.09 -5.69 -3.89
C THR A 331 -24.30 -5.81 -5.20
N PRO A 332 -24.85 -5.38 -6.35
CA PRO A 332 -24.11 -5.31 -7.61
C PRO A 332 -22.88 -4.40 -7.56
N VAL A 333 -21.88 -4.72 -8.38
CA VAL A 333 -20.64 -3.95 -8.53
C VAL A 333 -20.58 -3.38 -9.93
N GLU A 334 -20.24 -2.11 -10.04
CA GLU A 334 -20.04 -1.38 -11.29
C GLU A 334 -18.55 -1.18 -11.56
N PHE A 335 -18.15 -1.45 -12.79
CA PHE A 335 -16.79 -1.27 -13.29
C PHE A 335 -16.72 0.02 -14.12
N PHE A 336 -15.73 0.86 -13.79
CA PHE A 336 -15.48 2.14 -14.42
C PHE A 336 -14.08 2.24 -14.99
N PHE A 337 -13.96 2.91 -16.13
CA PHE A 337 -12.71 3.55 -16.55
C PHE A 337 -12.61 4.93 -15.88
N VAL A 338 -11.42 5.26 -15.36
CA VAL A 338 -11.17 6.52 -14.65
C VAL A 338 -10.40 7.45 -15.57
N ASP A 339 -11.10 8.41 -16.17
CA ASP A 339 -10.49 9.44 -17.00
C ASP A 339 -9.94 10.56 -16.10
N VAL A 340 -8.67 10.94 -16.27
CA VAL A 340 -8.04 12.01 -15.48
C VAL A 340 -7.88 13.27 -16.33
N ASN A 341 -8.41 14.38 -15.84
CA ASN A 341 -8.22 15.66 -16.51
C ASN A 341 -6.74 16.06 -16.49
N ARG A 342 -6.13 16.21 -17.66
CA ARG A 342 -4.70 16.57 -17.78
C ARG A 342 -4.27 17.86 -17.07
N CYS A 343 -5.18 18.81 -16.91
CA CYS A 343 -4.87 20.13 -16.37
C CYS A 343 -5.08 20.20 -14.86
N SER A 344 -6.18 19.64 -14.37
CA SER A 344 -6.61 19.76 -12.98
C SER A 344 -6.42 18.50 -12.13
N GLY A 345 -6.33 17.33 -12.76
CA GLY A 345 -6.31 16.03 -12.10
C GLY A 345 -7.66 15.56 -11.60
N ALA A 346 -8.72 16.29 -11.95
CA ALA A 346 -10.06 15.84 -11.67
C ALA A 346 -10.32 14.51 -12.38
N GLU A 347 -10.63 13.50 -11.60
CA GLU A 347 -11.08 12.21 -12.10
C GLU A 347 -12.56 12.28 -12.47
N THR A 348 -12.90 11.69 -13.61
CA THR A 348 -14.27 11.39 -14.03
C THR A 348 -14.40 9.91 -14.34
N GLU A 349 -15.55 9.34 -14.05
CA GLU A 349 -15.80 7.91 -14.22
C GLU A 349 -16.68 7.66 -15.45
N ARG A 350 -16.24 6.74 -16.32
CA ARG A 350 -17.09 6.17 -17.38
C ARG A 350 -17.49 4.76 -17.01
N SER A 351 -18.80 4.54 -16.89
CA SER A 351 -19.36 3.21 -16.66
C SER A 351 -19.02 2.29 -17.83
N VAL A 352 -18.52 1.10 -17.50
CA VAL A 352 -18.28 0.01 -18.44
C VAL A 352 -19.42 -0.99 -18.36
N VAL A 353 -19.67 -1.52 -17.17
CA VAL A 353 -20.73 -2.51 -16.93
C VAL A 353 -21.05 -2.66 -15.44
N VAL A 354 -22.32 -2.98 -15.13
CA VAL A 354 -22.78 -3.39 -13.80
C VAL A 354 -22.93 -4.90 -13.77
N THR A 355 -22.35 -5.57 -12.78
CA THR A 355 -22.36 -7.03 -12.67
C THR A 355 -22.78 -7.48 -11.27
N ALA A 356 -23.66 -8.48 -11.20
CA ALA A 356 -24.07 -9.11 -9.95
C ALA A 356 -23.01 -10.12 -9.45
N PRO A 357 -22.69 -10.16 -8.15
CA PRO A 357 -21.80 -11.17 -7.59
C PRO A 357 -22.41 -12.57 -7.63
N GLN A 358 -21.55 -13.59 -7.71
CA GLN A 358 -21.94 -15.00 -7.58
C GLN A 358 -22.44 -15.28 -6.14
N ARG A 359 -23.53 -16.05 -6.04
CA ARG A 359 -24.17 -16.42 -4.76
C ARG A 359 -23.94 -17.86 -4.33
N ALA A 360 -23.22 -18.63 -5.13
CA ALA A 360 -22.88 -20.03 -4.87
C ALA A 360 -21.46 -20.34 -5.36
N GLY A 361 -20.82 -21.35 -4.78
CA GLY A 361 -19.42 -21.65 -5.04
C GLY A 361 -18.50 -20.60 -4.43
N GLN A 362 -17.74 -19.88 -5.26
CA GLN A 362 -16.97 -18.71 -4.83
C GLN A 362 -17.91 -17.52 -4.60
N ILE A 363 -18.60 -17.53 -3.47
CA ILE A 363 -19.56 -16.48 -3.07
C ILE A 363 -18.85 -15.12 -3.08
N GLY A 364 -19.50 -14.12 -3.68
CA GLY A 364 -18.98 -12.78 -3.81
C GLY A 364 -18.04 -12.57 -5.00
N ARG A 365 -17.75 -13.59 -5.82
CA ARG A 365 -16.97 -13.39 -7.05
C ARG A 365 -17.76 -12.62 -8.10
N VAL A 366 -17.15 -11.63 -8.73
CA VAL A 366 -17.69 -10.81 -9.82
C VAL A 366 -16.82 -11.05 -11.04
N ILE A 367 -17.43 -11.50 -12.15
CA ILE A 367 -16.72 -11.82 -13.40
C ILE A 367 -17.23 -10.91 -14.49
N ILE A 368 -16.33 -10.16 -15.11
CA ILE A 368 -16.62 -9.26 -16.21
C ILE A 368 -15.89 -9.75 -17.45
N ARG A 369 -16.63 -9.84 -18.55
CA ARG A 369 -16.19 -10.31 -19.87
C ARG A 369 -16.90 -9.45 -20.91
N MET A 370 -16.16 -8.63 -21.64
CA MET A 370 -16.71 -7.79 -22.71
C MET A 370 -16.63 -8.47 -24.09
N GLY A 371 -16.03 -9.67 -24.18
CA GLY A 371 -15.79 -10.32 -25.46
C GLY A 371 -15.01 -9.39 -26.40
N LYS A 372 -15.50 -9.24 -27.63
CA LYS A 372 -14.89 -8.36 -28.66
C LYS A 372 -15.35 -6.90 -28.59
N THR A 373 -16.19 -6.53 -27.62
CA THR A 373 -16.64 -5.14 -27.49
C THR A 373 -15.48 -4.25 -27.06
N LEU A 374 -15.03 -3.39 -27.97
CA LEU A 374 -14.01 -2.39 -27.68
C LEU A 374 -14.55 -1.33 -26.71
N ILE A 375 -13.89 -1.16 -25.58
CA ILE A 375 -14.16 -0.09 -24.62
C ILE A 375 -13.04 0.93 -24.73
N ALA A 376 -13.35 2.08 -25.32
CA ALA A 376 -12.37 3.11 -25.65
C ALA A 376 -12.81 4.51 -25.17
N PRO A 377 -11.87 5.44 -24.95
CA PRO A 377 -10.42 5.21 -24.89
C PRO A 377 -10.05 4.40 -23.62
N PRO A 378 -8.96 3.61 -23.65
CA PRO A 378 -8.40 3.02 -22.45
C PRO A 378 -7.90 4.11 -21.51
N THR A 379 -7.99 3.84 -20.22
CA THR A 379 -7.53 4.72 -19.14
C THR A 379 -6.30 4.12 -18.47
N ARG A 380 -5.61 4.88 -17.63
CA ARG A 380 -4.52 4.36 -16.81
C ARG A 380 -5.05 3.55 -15.61
N ASN A 381 -6.13 4.06 -15.01
CA ASN A 381 -6.70 3.55 -13.78
C ASN A 381 -8.15 3.10 -14.01
N VAL A 382 -8.55 2.08 -13.27
CA VAL A 382 -9.91 1.59 -13.23
C VAL A 382 -10.46 1.64 -11.82
N ARG A 383 -11.79 1.72 -11.71
CA ARG A 383 -12.49 1.70 -10.42
C ARG A 383 -13.63 0.70 -10.43
N PHE A 384 -13.78 -0.01 -9.33
CA PHE A 384 -14.94 -0.83 -9.03
C PHE A 384 -15.67 -0.19 -7.87
N ARG A 385 -17.00 -0.10 -7.93
CA ARG A 385 -17.80 0.48 -6.83
C ARG A 385 -19.12 -0.27 -6.69
N TYR A 386 -19.62 -0.40 -5.46
CA TYR A 386 -20.99 -0.85 -5.28
C TYR A 386 -22.00 0.15 -5.83
N THR A 387 -23.09 -0.37 -6.40
CA THR A 387 -24.20 0.46 -6.89
C THR A 387 -24.93 1.22 -5.79
N ASN A 388 -24.88 0.73 -4.54
CA ASN A 388 -25.41 1.44 -3.38
C ASN A 388 -24.43 2.50 -2.81
N GLY A 389 -23.27 2.70 -3.44
CA GLY A 389 -22.28 3.71 -3.11
C GLY A 389 -21.27 3.29 -2.04
N VAL A 390 -20.44 4.25 -1.61
CA VAL A 390 -19.36 4.03 -0.64
C VAL A 390 -19.77 4.34 0.80
N ALA A 391 -18.99 3.86 1.77
CA ALA A 391 -19.05 4.30 3.15
C ALA A 391 -18.11 5.49 3.37
N THR A 392 -18.56 6.49 4.13
CA THR A 392 -17.77 7.67 4.50
C THR A 392 -17.53 7.69 6.01
N ASN A 393 -16.53 8.46 6.47
CA ASN A 393 -16.23 8.67 7.90
C ASN A 393 -15.89 7.39 8.70
N LEU A 394 -14.99 6.55 8.19
CA LEU A 394 -14.50 5.36 8.89
C LEU A 394 -13.09 5.59 9.45
N PRO A 395 -12.94 6.15 10.68
CA PRO A 395 -11.64 6.54 11.22
C PRO A 395 -10.72 5.34 11.51
N LEU A 396 -11.28 4.13 11.65
CA LEU A 396 -10.52 2.91 11.90
C LEU A 396 -9.89 2.31 10.63
N LEU A 397 -10.23 2.87 9.47
CA LEU A 397 -9.75 2.46 8.15
C LEU A 397 -9.19 3.68 7.39
N PRO A 398 -8.16 4.36 7.93
CA PRO A 398 -7.64 5.55 7.28
C PRO A 398 -7.07 5.20 5.91
N GLY A 399 -7.43 6.01 4.91
CA GLY A 399 -6.99 5.87 3.52
C GLY A 399 -7.84 4.97 2.64
N MET A 400 -8.50 3.97 3.20
CA MET A 400 -9.44 3.15 2.45
C MET A 400 -10.80 3.83 2.36
N THR A 401 -11.45 3.71 1.21
CA THR A 401 -12.86 4.08 1.03
C THR A 401 -13.68 2.81 0.83
N PRO A 402 -14.30 2.25 1.88
CA PRO A 402 -15.05 1.01 1.73
C PRO A 402 -16.19 1.18 0.75
N GLY A 403 -16.29 0.20 -0.13
CA GLY A 403 -17.27 0.15 -1.21
C GLY A 403 -16.75 0.60 -2.56
N GLU A 404 -15.47 0.97 -2.66
CA GLU A 404 -14.77 1.09 -3.94
C GLU A 404 -13.38 0.42 -3.89
N TYR A 405 -12.85 0.14 -5.08
CA TYR A 405 -11.49 -0.34 -5.30
C TYR A 405 -10.94 0.34 -6.55
N THR A 406 -9.79 1.00 -6.46
CA THR A 406 -9.13 1.68 -7.59
C THR A 406 -7.76 1.07 -7.84
N GLN A 407 -7.41 0.75 -9.07
CA GLN A 407 -6.06 0.28 -9.38
C GLN A 407 -5.58 0.74 -10.76
N PRO A 408 -4.27 0.78 -11.01
CA PRO A 408 -3.76 0.85 -12.37
C PRO A 408 -4.13 -0.40 -13.17
N ILE A 409 -4.13 -0.25 -14.49
CA ILE A 409 -4.19 -1.37 -15.43
C ILE A 409 -2.75 -1.88 -15.65
N TYR A 410 -2.53 -3.15 -15.34
CA TYR A 410 -1.24 -3.82 -15.52
C TYR A 410 -1.05 -4.42 -16.90
N ASP A 411 -2.17 -4.81 -17.55
CA ASP A 411 -2.15 -5.57 -18.79
C ASP A 411 -3.02 -4.90 -19.86
N PHE A 412 -2.33 -4.25 -20.79
CA PHE A 412 -2.92 -3.74 -22.03
C PHE A 412 -2.70 -4.79 -23.12
N ILE A 413 -3.79 -5.40 -23.55
CA ILE A 413 -3.75 -6.39 -24.64
C ILE A 413 -3.77 -5.60 -25.95
N MET A 414 -2.62 -5.56 -26.61
CA MET A 414 -2.48 -4.92 -27.91
C MET A 414 -3.18 -5.73 -29.01
N PRO A 415 -3.62 -5.09 -30.10
CA PRO A 415 -4.23 -5.79 -31.24
C PRO A 415 -3.29 -6.84 -31.84
N GLU A 416 -3.83 -8.03 -32.14
CA GLU A 416 -3.08 -9.14 -32.76
C GLU A 416 -3.36 -9.22 -34.26
N LEU A 417 -2.35 -9.54 -35.06
CA LEU A 417 -2.48 -9.63 -36.52
C LEU A 417 -3.34 -10.84 -36.93
N THR A 418 -4.34 -10.62 -37.79
CA THR A 418 -5.18 -11.69 -38.33
C THR A 418 -4.63 -12.28 -39.64
N THR A 419 -3.76 -11.55 -40.33
CA THR A 419 -3.11 -11.97 -41.58
C THR A 419 -1.67 -12.37 -41.32
N PHE A 420 -1.42 -13.65 -41.05
CA PHE A 420 -0.07 -14.16 -40.77
C PHE A 420 0.91 -13.87 -41.91
N GLY A 421 2.11 -13.37 -41.56
CA GLY A 421 3.15 -13.00 -42.52
C GLY A 421 3.02 -11.59 -43.12
N ALA A 422 1.93 -10.86 -42.84
CA ALA A 422 1.88 -9.43 -43.14
C ALA A 422 2.76 -8.63 -42.16
N ASN A 423 3.04 -7.37 -42.50
CA ASN A 423 3.70 -6.45 -41.58
C ASN A 423 2.87 -6.30 -40.30
N GLU A 424 3.50 -6.37 -39.14
CA GLU A 424 2.82 -6.14 -37.88
C GLU A 424 2.36 -4.68 -37.79
N VAL A 425 1.24 -4.48 -37.10
CA VAL A 425 0.69 -3.15 -36.88
C VAL A 425 1.37 -2.55 -35.65
N PRO A 426 1.96 -1.35 -35.76
CA PRO A 426 2.53 -0.66 -34.60
C PRO A 426 1.49 -0.48 -33.50
N PHE A 427 1.91 -0.54 -32.24
CA PHE A 427 1.03 -0.27 -31.12
C PHE A 427 0.56 1.19 -31.16
N GLU A 428 -0.76 1.39 -31.25
CA GLU A 428 -1.43 2.69 -31.40
C GLU A 428 -1.55 3.43 -30.05
N PHE A 429 -0.41 3.82 -29.47
CA PHE A 429 -0.35 4.52 -28.16
C PHE A 429 -1.11 5.85 -28.14
N GLU A 430 -1.44 6.44 -29.29
CA GLU A 430 -2.27 7.64 -29.42
C GLU A 430 -3.70 7.44 -28.91
N ARG A 431 -4.16 6.19 -28.83
CA ARG A 431 -5.45 5.84 -28.22
C ARG A 431 -5.42 5.86 -26.71
N MET A 432 -4.24 5.71 -26.12
CA MET A 432 -4.02 5.83 -24.69
C MET A 432 -3.86 7.30 -24.33
N ARG A 433 -4.99 7.97 -24.05
CA ARG A 433 -5.02 9.42 -23.80
C ARG A 433 -4.08 9.87 -22.69
N PHE A 434 -3.87 9.03 -21.68
CA PHE A 434 -2.93 9.32 -20.59
C PHE A 434 -1.46 9.37 -21.04
N LEU A 435 -1.09 8.72 -22.15
CA LEU A 435 0.22 8.80 -22.79
C LEU A 435 0.27 9.94 -23.82
N ALA A 436 -0.79 10.07 -24.61
CA ALA A 436 -0.88 11.03 -25.72
C ALA A 436 -1.05 12.48 -25.26
N ASP A 437 -1.82 12.71 -24.20
CA ASP A 437 -2.13 14.06 -23.69
C ASP A 437 -1.43 14.36 -22.35
N GLY A 438 -0.95 13.32 -21.65
CA GLY A 438 -0.48 13.41 -20.27
C GLY A 438 -1.60 13.53 -19.25
N GLU A 439 -1.25 13.47 -17.97
CA GLU A 439 -2.17 13.60 -16.83
C GLU A 439 -1.50 14.43 -15.73
N GLY A 440 -2.23 15.29 -15.03
CA GLY A 440 -1.65 16.10 -13.97
C GLY A 440 -2.66 16.38 -12.88
N PRO A 441 -2.25 16.83 -11.67
CA PRO A 441 -0.87 17.03 -11.27
C PRO A 441 -0.14 15.71 -11.06
N PHE A 442 1.18 15.76 -11.20
CA PHE A 442 2.09 14.66 -11.00
C PHE A 442 2.15 14.30 -9.51
N GLU A 443 1.91 13.03 -9.18
CA GLU A 443 2.09 12.49 -7.84
C GLU A 443 3.26 11.52 -7.84
N LEU A 444 4.09 11.62 -6.80
CA LEU A 444 5.22 10.71 -6.61
C LEU A 444 4.72 9.33 -6.19
N GLY A 445 5.35 8.30 -6.73
CA GLY A 445 5.05 6.91 -6.40
C GLY A 445 5.42 6.57 -4.97
N ASN A 446 6.51 7.15 -4.45
CA ASN A 446 6.89 6.98 -3.06
C ASN A 446 5.91 7.72 -2.12
N PRO A 447 5.15 7.00 -1.27
CA PRO A 447 4.16 7.59 -0.36
C PRO A 447 4.80 8.51 0.69
N LEU A 448 6.09 8.34 1.00
CA LEU A 448 6.78 9.17 1.99
C LEU A 448 7.35 10.47 1.41
N SER A 449 7.34 10.63 0.08
CA SER A 449 7.87 11.82 -0.55
C SER A 449 7.00 13.04 -0.31
N ALA A 450 7.65 14.19 -0.07
CA ALA A 450 6.98 15.47 -0.05
C ALA A 450 6.35 15.77 -1.43
N PRO A 451 5.21 16.46 -1.48
CA PRO A 451 4.58 16.79 -2.74
C PRO A 451 5.44 17.76 -3.53
N ILE A 452 5.40 17.60 -4.84
CA ILE A 452 6.11 18.48 -5.74
C ILE A 452 5.48 19.87 -5.64
N THR A 453 6.31 20.84 -5.27
CA THR A 453 5.89 22.24 -5.07
C THR A 453 6.78 23.17 -5.90
N PRO A 454 6.22 23.94 -6.84
CA PRO A 454 4.82 23.95 -7.26
C PRO A 454 4.41 22.61 -7.90
N ALA A 455 3.11 22.27 -7.84
CA ALA A 455 2.61 21.09 -8.52
C ALA A 455 2.97 21.16 -10.01
N VAL A 456 3.40 20.04 -10.59
CA VAL A 456 3.75 19.97 -12.01
C VAL A 456 2.82 19.02 -12.72
N ARG A 457 2.61 19.24 -14.02
CA ARG A 457 1.82 18.35 -14.88
C ARG A 457 2.75 17.41 -15.62
N ARG A 458 2.30 16.18 -15.81
CA ARG A 458 2.94 15.28 -16.76
C ARG A 458 2.50 15.66 -18.17
N GLY A 459 3.45 15.74 -19.09
CA GLY A 459 3.17 15.95 -20.51
C GLY A 459 2.94 14.64 -21.27
N GLN A 460 2.80 14.78 -22.57
CA GLN A 460 2.88 13.69 -23.54
C GLN A 460 4.27 13.04 -23.52
N LEU A 461 4.36 11.75 -23.84
CA LEU A 461 5.64 11.05 -23.95
C LEU A 461 6.58 11.72 -24.97
N ASP A 462 7.86 11.81 -24.62
CA ASP A 462 8.89 12.44 -25.46
C ASP A 462 10.27 11.75 -25.34
N PRO A 463 10.80 11.09 -26.38
CA PRO A 463 10.23 10.97 -27.73
C PRO A 463 8.93 10.15 -27.76
N TRP A 464 8.11 10.38 -28.79
CA TRP A 464 6.86 9.66 -28.96
C TRP A 464 7.10 8.23 -29.48
N PRO A 465 6.49 7.19 -28.89
CA PRO A 465 6.63 5.79 -29.32
C PRO A 465 5.78 5.47 -30.56
N GLY A 466 5.83 6.31 -31.59
CA GLY A 466 5.10 6.12 -32.84
C GLY A 466 5.63 7.04 -33.94
N LEU A 467 5.18 6.82 -35.18
CA LEU A 467 5.72 7.57 -36.32
C LEU A 467 5.38 9.07 -36.26
N THR A 468 4.14 9.38 -35.88
CA THR A 468 3.64 10.75 -35.79
C THR A 468 3.22 11.02 -34.36
N LYS A 469 3.85 12.02 -33.74
CA LYS A 469 3.45 12.53 -32.41
C LYS A 469 2.04 13.13 -32.52
N PRO A 470 1.05 12.65 -31.74
CA PRO A 470 -0.31 13.18 -31.77
C PRO A 470 -0.33 14.66 -31.40
N ALA A 471 -1.18 15.43 -32.08
CA ALA A 471 -1.45 16.80 -31.66
C ALA A 471 -2.09 16.79 -30.26
N LEU A 472 -1.54 17.61 -29.36
CA LEU A 472 -2.15 17.82 -28.05
C LEU A 472 -3.55 18.40 -28.22
N VAL A 473 -4.54 17.85 -27.52
CA VAL A 473 -5.87 18.48 -27.38
C VAL A 473 -5.66 19.91 -26.77
N PRO A 474 -6.47 20.97 -27.01
CA PRO A 474 -5.98 22.36 -27.08
C PRO A 474 -5.13 22.88 -25.90
N ALA A 475 -4.03 23.55 -26.26
CA ALA A 475 -2.71 23.59 -25.63
C ALA A 475 -2.49 24.39 -24.32
N THR A 476 -3.49 25.01 -23.70
CA THR A 476 -3.24 25.85 -22.50
C THR A 476 -4.02 25.36 -21.31
N CYS A 477 -3.38 24.52 -20.49
CA CYS A 477 -3.82 24.38 -19.12
C CYS A 477 -3.53 25.70 -18.37
N PRO A 478 -4.51 26.31 -17.68
CA PRO A 478 -4.25 27.50 -16.88
C PRO A 478 -3.11 27.23 -15.88
N PRO A 479 -2.35 28.27 -15.46
CA PRO A 479 -1.36 28.11 -14.39
C PRO A 479 -2.03 27.44 -13.20
N LEU A 480 -1.41 26.40 -12.64
CA LEU A 480 -1.91 25.78 -11.43
C LEU A 480 -1.94 26.89 -10.36
N ALA A 481 -3.15 27.33 -9.97
CA ALA A 481 -3.30 28.46 -9.06
C ALA A 481 -2.59 28.17 -7.73
N ARG A 482 -1.98 29.19 -7.10
CA ARG A 482 -1.41 29.12 -5.73
C ARG A 482 -2.48 28.90 -4.63
N ARG A 483 -3.68 28.43 -4.95
CA ARG A 483 -4.83 28.38 -4.04
C ARG A 483 -5.18 26.96 -3.62
N ALA A 484 -5.12 26.75 -2.30
CA ALA A 484 -5.33 25.53 -1.53
C ALA A 484 -4.50 24.33 -2.03
N ALA A 485 -3.95 23.55 -1.08
CA ALA A 485 -3.33 22.28 -1.44
C ALA A 485 -4.24 21.53 -2.43
N PRO A 486 -3.70 20.89 -3.50
CA PRO A 486 -4.49 20.01 -4.33
C PRO A 486 -5.29 19.09 -3.42
N LYS A 487 -6.51 18.67 -3.82
CA LYS A 487 -7.19 17.57 -3.13
C LYS A 487 -6.16 16.46 -3.06
N VAL A 488 -5.59 16.30 -1.88
CA VAL A 488 -4.52 15.35 -1.65
C VAL A 488 -5.13 14.03 -2.09
N SER A 489 -4.46 13.26 -2.95
CA SER A 489 -4.93 11.91 -3.26
C SER A 489 -5.30 11.22 -1.95
N LYS A 490 -6.33 10.37 -1.95
CA LYS A 490 -6.77 9.71 -0.71
C LYS A 490 -5.57 9.07 0.00
N ARG A 491 -4.59 8.59 -0.79
CA ARG A 491 -3.27 8.06 -0.47
C ARG A 491 -2.53 9.02 0.43
N ARG A 492 -2.36 10.27 0.02
CA ARG A 492 -1.57 11.25 0.75
C ARG A 492 -2.35 11.95 1.87
N ALA A 493 -3.67 12.04 1.79
CA ALA A 493 -4.50 12.49 2.90
C ALA A 493 -4.49 11.47 4.05
N ALA A 494 -4.50 10.18 3.69
CA ALA A 494 -4.27 9.08 4.62
C ALA A 494 -2.88 9.15 5.23
N ILE A 495 -1.85 9.33 4.41
CA ILE A 495 -0.46 9.44 4.88
C ILE A 495 -0.29 10.64 5.80
N GLU A 496 -0.83 11.82 5.50
CA GLU A 496 -0.73 12.99 6.38
C GLU A 496 -1.54 12.82 7.67
N ALA A 497 -2.74 12.27 7.61
CA ALA A 497 -3.54 11.94 8.80
C ALA A 497 -2.83 10.88 9.65
N GLN A 498 -2.15 9.93 9.01
CA GLN A 498 -1.50 8.80 9.65
C GLN A 498 -0.11 9.14 10.17
N LEU A 499 0.66 9.98 9.49
CA LEU A 499 1.89 10.57 10.01
C LEU A 499 1.59 11.54 11.16
N LYS A 500 0.44 12.24 11.16
CA LYS A 500 -0.02 13.03 12.31
C LYS A 500 -0.45 12.13 13.49
N ALA A 501 -1.19 11.05 13.22
CA ALA A 501 -1.57 10.08 14.24
C ALA A 501 -0.36 9.32 14.82
N ASN A 502 0.58 8.93 13.97
CA ASN A 502 1.82 8.24 14.36
C ASN A 502 2.84 9.23 14.95
N GLY A 503 2.87 10.49 14.53
CA GLY A 503 3.70 11.57 15.09
C GLY A 503 3.23 12.05 16.47
N ALA A 504 1.96 11.85 16.80
CA ALA A 504 1.48 11.95 18.18
C ALA A 504 1.95 10.78 19.07
N VAL A 505 2.38 9.66 18.46
CA VAL A 505 2.98 8.48 19.12
C VAL A 505 4.52 8.47 19.00
N SER A 506 5.10 9.31 18.13
CA SER A 506 6.53 9.35 17.79
C SER A 506 7.10 10.78 17.85
N LYS A 507 7.01 11.45 19.00
CA LYS A 507 8.09 12.37 19.38
C LYS A 507 9.20 11.55 20.03
N ARG A 508 10.01 10.88 19.21
CA ARG A 508 11.35 10.44 19.62
C ARG A 508 12.25 11.67 19.41
N GLU A 509 12.60 12.37 20.49
CA GLU A 509 13.83 13.17 20.50
C GLU A 509 14.98 12.27 20.05
N ALA A 510 15.93 12.82 19.29
CA ALA A 510 17.14 12.11 18.90
C ALA A 510 17.80 11.46 20.12
N GLU A 511 18.21 10.21 19.96
CA GLU A 511 18.74 9.36 21.03
C GLU A 511 19.99 10.02 21.64
N PRO A 512 19.96 10.45 22.92
CA PRO A 512 21.09 11.13 23.52
C PRO A 512 22.15 10.12 23.94
N THR A 513 23.42 10.52 23.84
CA THR A 513 24.59 9.72 24.19
C THR A 513 24.51 9.17 25.62
N PRO A 514 25.18 8.05 25.95
CA PRO A 514 25.16 7.45 27.29
C PRO A 514 25.50 8.42 28.44
N GLU A 515 26.38 9.40 28.21
CA GLU A 515 26.68 10.48 29.17
C GLU A 515 25.52 11.45 29.40
N ALA A 516 24.65 11.65 28.41
CA ALA A 516 23.43 12.44 28.55
C ALA A 516 22.27 11.63 29.15
N LEU A 517 22.37 10.29 29.21
CA LEU A 517 21.41 9.42 29.89
C LEU A 517 21.57 9.47 31.43
N GLU A 518 22.81 9.58 31.94
CA GLU A 518 23.05 9.75 33.38
C GLU A 518 22.67 11.15 33.87
N ALA A 519 22.76 12.19 33.01
CA ALA A 519 22.35 13.54 33.37
C ALA A 519 20.82 13.81 33.28
N ARG A 520 20.06 13.02 32.50
CA ARG A 520 18.59 13.18 32.37
C ARG A 520 17.76 12.41 33.41
N GLN A 521 18.38 11.60 34.27
CA GLN A 521 17.69 10.84 35.33
C GLN A 521 17.44 11.61 36.64
N THR A 522 17.59 12.95 36.64
CA THR A 522 17.46 13.77 37.85
C THR A 522 16.41 14.89 37.76
N ALA A 523 15.40 14.78 36.89
CA ALA A 523 14.13 15.48 37.17
C ALA A 523 13.29 14.59 38.10
N ALA A 524 13.55 14.68 39.42
CA ALA A 524 12.85 13.90 40.43
C ALA A 524 11.32 14.06 40.29
N ASN A 525 10.60 12.97 40.00
CA ASN A 525 9.14 12.89 40.11
C ASN A 525 8.77 13.12 41.58
N THR A 526 8.53 14.36 41.94
CA THR A 526 8.34 14.76 43.34
C THR A 526 6.85 14.75 43.63
N ILE A 527 6.45 13.84 44.51
CA ILE A 527 5.09 13.78 45.04
C ILE A 527 5.04 14.69 46.27
N THR A 528 4.06 15.58 46.33
CA THR A 528 3.80 16.41 47.51
C THR A 528 2.37 16.13 47.97
N ILE A 529 2.21 15.56 49.15
CA ILE A 529 0.89 15.43 49.79
C ILE A 529 0.60 16.79 50.46
N THR A 530 -0.43 17.48 49.98
CA THR A 530 -0.83 18.80 50.47
C THR A 530 -1.83 18.73 51.62
N SER A 531 -2.62 17.67 51.71
CA SER A 531 -3.51 17.42 52.84
C SER A 531 -3.77 15.92 53.00
N ALA A 532 -3.98 15.48 54.24
CA ALA A 532 -4.48 14.14 54.57
C ALA A 532 -5.33 14.25 55.84
N VAL A 533 -6.65 14.26 55.67
CA VAL A 533 -7.61 14.58 56.74
C VAL A 533 -8.62 13.45 56.89
N THR A 534 -8.87 13.02 58.13
CA THR A 534 -9.92 12.05 58.43
C THR A 534 -11.11 12.70 59.10
N LYS A 535 -12.32 12.28 58.74
CA LYS A 535 -13.56 12.60 59.46
C LYS A 535 -14.26 11.33 59.91
N THR A 536 -14.89 11.39 61.07
CA THR A 536 -15.72 10.27 61.58
C THR A 536 -17.13 10.40 61.00
N ARG A 537 -17.65 9.34 60.37
CA ARG A 537 -19.04 9.24 59.92
C ARG A 537 -19.67 7.93 60.38
N GLY A 538 -20.48 8.00 61.43
CA GLY A 538 -21.13 6.82 61.99
C GLY A 538 -20.10 5.77 62.43
N ASN A 539 -20.16 4.57 61.87
CA ASN A 539 -19.27 3.45 62.20
C ASN A 539 -18.01 3.38 61.33
N HIS A 540 -17.69 4.43 60.55
CA HIS A 540 -16.57 4.46 59.62
C HIS A 540 -15.81 5.79 59.65
N PHE A 541 -14.60 5.77 59.10
CA PHE A 541 -13.72 6.93 58.95
C PHE A 541 -13.49 7.23 57.46
N ASP A 542 -13.81 8.45 57.04
CA ASP A 542 -13.56 8.97 55.69
C ASP A 542 -12.22 9.71 55.70
N THR A 543 -11.25 9.26 54.91
CA THR A 543 -9.95 9.94 54.78
C THR A 543 -9.81 10.54 53.40
N THR A 544 -9.71 11.85 53.33
CA THR A 544 -9.48 12.61 52.10
C THR A 544 -8.01 12.98 52.00
N VAL A 545 -7.39 12.69 50.85
CA VAL A 545 -5.97 13.00 50.59
C VAL A 545 -5.85 13.81 49.32
N ASP A 546 -5.17 14.95 49.45
CA ASP A 546 -4.80 15.81 48.34
C ASP A 546 -3.31 15.67 48.06
N ALA A 547 -2.95 15.40 46.81
CA ALA A 547 -1.57 15.26 46.38
C ALA A 547 -1.31 15.96 45.04
N ASN A 548 -0.07 16.41 44.86
CA ASN A 548 0.44 16.96 43.61
C ASN A 548 1.68 16.19 43.16
N ILE A 549 1.88 16.14 41.84
CA ILE A 549 3.12 15.63 41.24
C ILE A 549 3.52 16.53 40.07
N ASN A 550 4.82 16.78 39.93
CA ASN A 550 5.37 17.60 38.85
C ASN A 550 5.35 16.91 37.46
N ASN A 551 4.93 15.65 37.39
CA ASN A 551 4.77 14.88 36.16
C ASN A 551 3.29 14.73 35.78
N VAL A 552 2.89 15.45 34.73
CA VAL A 552 1.50 15.50 34.26
C VAL A 552 0.97 14.17 33.71
N ASN A 553 1.85 13.22 33.39
CA ASN A 553 1.51 11.91 32.83
C ASN A 553 1.52 10.79 33.89
N ALA A 554 1.82 11.12 35.15
CA ALA A 554 1.82 10.15 36.23
C ALA A 554 0.41 9.86 36.75
N VAL A 555 0.22 8.61 37.18
CA VAL A 555 -0.97 8.13 37.88
C VAL A 555 -0.59 7.93 39.34
N LEU A 556 -1.37 8.49 40.27
CA LEU A 556 -1.13 8.37 41.70
C LEU A 556 -2.03 7.31 42.34
N TRP A 557 -1.44 6.54 43.23
CA TRP A 557 -2.09 5.49 44.02
C TRP A 557 -2.06 5.86 45.49
N LEU A 558 -3.20 5.76 46.16
CA LEU A 558 -3.37 6.03 47.58
C LEU A 558 -3.50 4.73 48.36
N THR A 559 -2.81 4.66 49.49
CA THR A 559 -3.02 3.66 50.53
C THR A 559 -3.22 4.36 51.86
N VAL A 560 -4.28 4.03 52.60
CA VAL A 560 -4.55 4.55 53.95
C VAL A 560 -4.55 3.39 54.95
N GLY A 561 -3.99 3.59 56.14
CA GLY A 561 -3.89 2.55 57.17
C GLY A 561 -3.65 3.03 58.60
N SER A 562 -3.64 2.09 59.55
CA SER A 562 -3.35 2.31 60.98
C SER A 562 -2.24 1.38 61.48
N THR A 563 -1.41 1.85 62.42
CA THR A 563 -0.33 1.02 63.03
C THR A 563 -0.74 0.27 64.28
N LYS A 564 -1.92 0.58 64.86
CA LYS A 564 -2.48 -0.15 66.01
C LYS A 564 -3.62 -1.06 65.54
N GLU A 565 -3.52 -2.30 65.99
CA GLU A 565 -4.38 -3.49 65.79
C GLU A 565 -4.14 -4.34 64.54
N THR A 566 -3.94 -5.62 64.84
CA THR A 566 -3.68 -6.75 63.97
C THR A 566 -4.73 -6.81 62.86
N VAL A 567 -4.27 -6.64 61.62
CA VAL A 567 -5.05 -6.57 60.36
C VAL A 567 -5.91 -5.28 60.22
N GLY A 568 -5.25 -4.12 60.30
CA GLY A 568 -5.86 -2.80 60.06
C GLY A 568 -6.37 -2.60 58.63
N ALA A 569 -7.45 -1.82 58.48
CA ALA A 569 -8.13 -1.57 57.22
C ALA A 569 -7.21 -0.89 56.17
N PHE A 570 -6.66 -1.70 55.25
CA PHE A 570 -5.96 -1.20 54.07
C PHE A 570 -6.96 -1.09 52.92
N THR A 571 -7.20 0.13 52.48
CA THR A 571 -7.96 0.36 51.25
C THR A 571 -7.07 1.09 50.27
N MET A 572 -6.91 0.51 49.09
CA MET A 572 -6.18 1.12 47.97
C MET A 572 -7.17 1.75 47.00
N GLY A 573 -6.87 2.96 46.57
CA GLY A 573 -7.69 3.72 45.62
C GLY A 573 -6.84 4.49 44.64
N LEU A 574 -7.40 4.71 43.45
CA LEU A 574 -6.86 5.65 42.47
C LEU A 574 -7.21 7.08 42.90
N LEU A 575 -6.26 8.02 42.85
CA LEU A 575 -6.63 9.43 42.99
C LEU A 575 -7.11 9.99 41.66
N SER A 576 -8.19 10.75 41.69
CA SER A 576 -8.78 11.34 40.49
C SER A 576 -8.10 12.67 40.18
N LYS A 577 -7.65 12.85 38.93
CA LYS A 577 -7.00 14.08 38.46
C LYS A 577 -8.04 15.14 38.13
N THR A 578 -7.87 16.36 38.63
CA THR A 578 -8.74 17.49 38.28
C THR A 578 -8.24 18.24 37.03
N ALA A 579 -9.14 18.91 36.31
CA ALA A 579 -8.90 19.37 34.95
C ALA A 579 -7.91 20.55 34.82
N THR A 580 -7.58 21.25 35.91
CA THR A 580 -6.86 22.54 35.82
C THR A 580 -5.45 22.58 36.40
N LYS A 581 -4.96 21.55 37.13
CA LYS A 581 -3.55 21.33 37.52
C LYS A 581 -3.28 19.83 37.79
N ALA A 582 -2.02 19.40 37.95
CA ALA A 582 -1.65 18.03 38.36
C ALA A 582 -1.97 17.75 39.85
N PHE A 583 -3.20 18.09 40.24
CA PHE A 583 -3.77 17.95 41.57
C PHE A 583 -4.71 16.76 41.59
N PHE A 584 -4.54 15.92 42.61
CA PHE A 584 -5.20 14.64 42.75
C PHE A 584 -5.88 14.57 44.11
N GLU A 585 -7.17 14.21 44.10
CA GLU A 585 -7.97 14.07 45.31
C GLU A 585 -8.66 12.70 45.31
N SER A 586 -8.74 12.09 46.48
CA SER A 586 -9.59 10.91 46.70
C SER A 586 -10.01 10.81 48.15
N THR A 587 -11.21 10.29 48.38
CA THR A 587 -11.72 9.96 49.71
C THR A 587 -11.87 8.46 49.84
N VAL A 588 -11.28 7.89 50.88
CA VAL A 588 -11.27 6.46 51.15
C VAL A 588 -11.91 6.17 52.50
N GLN A 589 -12.85 5.22 52.52
CA GLN A 589 -13.53 4.80 53.75
C GLN A 589 -12.80 3.62 54.40
N THR A 590 -12.66 3.68 55.73
CA THR A 590 -12.02 2.63 56.53
C THR A 590 -12.86 2.31 57.77
N LYS A 591 -12.77 1.05 58.25
CA LYS A 591 -13.48 0.59 59.46
C LYS A 591 -12.76 0.91 60.77
N GLY A 592 -11.43 1.05 60.74
CA GLY A 592 -10.60 1.46 61.89
C GLY A 592 -10.06 2.88 61.69
N LYS A 593 -9.72 3.58 62.79
CA LYS A 593 -9.19 4.95 62.71
C LYS A 593 -7.81 4.96 62.04
N PRO A 594 -7.66 5.55 60.85
CA PRO A 594 -6.38 5.57 60.16
C PRO A 594 -5.41 6.55 60.83
N THR A 595 -4.13 6.21 60.78
CA THR A 595 -3.04 7.03 61.38
C THR A 595 -2.07 7.55 60.32
N PHE A 596 -2.05 6.97 59.12
CA PHE A 596 -1.19 7.42 58.02
C PHE A 596 -1.83 7.24 56.64
N ALA A 597 -1.37 8.02 55.68
CA ALA A 597 -1.67 7.90 54.26
C ALA A 597 -0.37 7.85 53.46
N THR A 598 -0.30 6.97 52.48
CA THR A 598 0.86 6.74 51.61
C THR A 598 0.46 6.90 50.15
N VAL A 599 1.22 7.71 49.40
CA VAL A 599 1.01 7.93 47.97
C VAL A 599 2.26 7.52 47.19
N PHE A 600 2.06 6.81 46.09
CA PHE A 600 3.11 6.51 45.12
C PHE A 600 2.62 6.74 43.69
N ALA A 601 3.57 6.95 42.76
CA ALA A 601 3.26 7.25 41.37
C ALA A 601 3.66 6.11 40.44
N THR A 602 2.92 5.96 39.34
CA THR A 602 3.27 5.13 38.20
C THR A 602 3.19 5.92 36.90
N VAL A 603 4.13 5.71 35.98
CA VAL A 603 4.07 6.20 34.60
C VAL A 603 4.17 4.99 33.68
N ASN A 604 3.24 4.83 32.74
CA ASN A 604 3.14 3.64 31.89
C ASN A 604 3.18 2.32 32.67
N ASN A 605 2.48 2.26 33.81
CA ASN A 605 2.43 1.13 34.75
C ASN A 605 3.76 0.74 35.42
N VAL A 606 4.80 1.57 35.34
CA VAL A 606 6.05 1.40 36.08
C VAL A 606 6.09 2.37 37.26
N ARG A 607 6.47 1.91 38.45
CA ARG A 607 6.59 2.74 39.65
C ARG A 607 7.71 3.77 39.46
N VAL A 608 7.41 5.04 39.68
CA VAL A 608 8.35 6.14 39.52
C VAL A 608 8.35 7.06 40.74
N GLY A 609 9.51 7.64 41.05
CA GLY A 609 9.67 8.56 42.19
C GLY A 609 9.63 7.87 43.56
N THR A 610 9.76 8.67 44.61
CA THR A 610 9.74 8.21 46.00
C THR A 610 8.31 8.10 46.50
N THR A 611 8.04 7.08 47.31
CA THR A 611 6.77 6.94 48.00
C THR A 611 6.73 7.88 49.19
N VAL A 612 5.64 8.62 49.34
CA VAL A 612 5.51 9.64 50.38
C VAL A 612 4.43 9.20 51.35
N THR A 613 4.76 9.18 52.64
CA THR A 613 3.85 8.82 53.73
C THR A 613 3.74 10.00 54.68
N VAL A 614 2.51 10.38 55.03
CA VAL A 614 2.22 11.44 56.00
C VAL A 614 1.27 10.93 57.09
N PRO A 615 1.35 11.46 58.33
CA PRO A 615 0.34 11.20 59.33
C PRO A 615 -1.00 11.79 58.89
N VAL A 616 -2.09 11.13 59.24
CA VAL A 616 -3.44 11.63 58.95
C VAL A 616 -3.92 12.46 60.14
N VAL A 617 -4.37 13.67 59.86
CA VAL A 617 -4.86 14.60 60.89
C VAL A 617 -6.38 14.40 61.06
N ALA A 618 -6.83 14.34 62.32
CA ALA A 618 -8.23 14.13 62.68
C ALA A 618 -9.06 15.42 62.62
#